data_AF-A0A5M4D363-F1
#
_entry.id   AF-A0A5M4D363-F1
#
_cell.length_a   1.000
_cell.length_b   1.000
_cell.length_c   1.000
_cell.angle_alpha   90.00
_cell.angle_beta   90.00
_cell.angle_gamma   90.00
#
_symmetry.space_group_name_H-M   'P 1'
#
loop_
_entity.id
_entity.type
_entity.pdbx_description
1 polymer ?
#
loop_
_entity_poly.entity_id
_entity_poly.type
_entity_poly.pdbx_seq_one_letter_code
_entity_poly.pdbx_strand_id
1 'polypeptide(L)'
;MAAGEWTRSSDLARGVMVWAALAGSAAFTSAALAGPVPDYDFEWASVGAVGNRAPIESEVPGYWPYMHYGSVNHRYRITKTEVTYGQWLEFVNAYAPFNQGPPRAFEMTGFYLSYNAGTGQYSMTNGADRAPMETSWRMAARYCNWLQNGKVAEQWAFETGAYDTSTFGRNPDGTFTDQLTHNADAQFWIPTYDEWVKALYYDPNKYGQGQEGYWAYPHANDSEPISGLPQDGGETNAGILWSEELMFMDVGSYPDVQSPWGLLDGSGGQREWSETAFDAYSRIMDGSRFGMGNAFPYYDLLDFWGFVDPDAHFGFRVASQVPSPASVLLLTCPFNLCRRRVR
;
A
#
# COMPACT_ATOMS: atom_id res chain seq x y z
N MET A 1 87.02 -34.26 45.03
CA MET A 1 86.24 -34.47 43.79
C MET A 1 85.11 -33.44 43.81
N ALA A 2 85.28 -32.38 43.02
CA ALA A 2 84.46 -31.18 42.97
C ALA A 2 83.08 -31.47 42.35
N ALA A 3 81.96 -30.78 42.59
CA ALA A 3 81.60 -29.56 43.33
C ALA A 3 80.16 -29.82 43.85
N GLY A 4 79.68 -29.38 45.03
CA GLY A 4 79.65 -28.00 45.53
C GLY A 4 78.66 -27.16 44.70
N GLU A 5 77.61 -26.50 45.18
CA GLU A 5 77.01 -26.33 46.51
C GLU A 5 75.92 -25.23 46.35
N TRP A 6 74.81 -25.27 47.13
CA TRP A 6 73.83 -24.19 47.44
C TRP A 6 73.03 -23.55 46.26
N THR A 7 71.76 -23.11 46.31
CA THR A 7 70.70 -22.91 47.32
C THR A 7 69.40 -22.46 46.63
N ARG A 8 68.23 -22.75 47.27
CA ARG A 8 66.96 -21.97 47.37
C ARG A 8 66.32 -21.44 46.06
N SER A 9 65.01 -21.36 45.84
CA SER A 9 63.78 -21.46 46.63
C SER A 9 62.60 -21.40 45.65
N SER A 10 61.43 -21.89 46.08
CA SER A 10 60.06 -21.44 45.73
C SER A 10 59.75 -21.06 44.26
N ASP A 11 58.74 -21.70 43.67
CA ASP A 11 57.54 -20.97 43.28
C ASP A 11 56.35 -21.89 43.00
N LEU A 12 55.27 -21.64 43.75
CA LEU A 12 53.96 -22.28 43.64
C LEU A 12 53.14 -21.57 42.57
N ALA A 13 52.51 -22.37 41.72
CA ALA A 13 51.63 -21.97 40.65
C ALA A 13 50.52 -21.00 41.10
N ARG A 14 50.34 -19.92 40.35
CA ARG A 14 49.07 -19.18 40.25
C ARG A 14 48.71 -19.04 38.77
N GLY A 15 47.62 -19.71 38.39
CA GLY A 15 47.03 -19.62 37.06
C GLY A 15 46.47 -18.22 36.80
N VAL A 16 46.75 -17.70 35.62
CA VAL A 16 46.15 -16.48 35.07
C VAL A 16 44.99 -16.93 34.17
N MET A 17 43.75 -16.69 34.61
CA MET A 17 42.58 -16.72 33.74
C MET A 17 42.52 -15.40 32.95
N VAL A 18 42.74 -15.49 31.64
CA VAL A 18 42.54 -14.37 30.71
C VAL A 18 41.07 -14.33 30.33
N TRP A 19 40.36 -13.28 30.77
CA TRP A 19 39.03 -12.96 30.27
C TRP A 19 39.15 -12.24 28.93
N ALA A 20 38.79 -12.91 27.84
CA ALA A 20 38.59 -12.28 26.55
C ALA A 20 37.22 -11.56 26.57
N ALA A 21 37.24 -10.24 26.62
CA ALA A 21 36.05 -9.42 26.44
C ALA A 21 35.66 -9.42 24.96
N LEU A 22 34.62 -10.18 24.62
CA LEU A 22 33.91 -10.02 23.36
C LEU A 22 33.06 -8.75 23.46
N ALA A 23 33.56 -7.65 22.89
CA ALA A 23 32.78 -6.46 22.62
C ALA A 23 31.78 -6.79 21.50
N GLY A 24 30.60 -7.29 21.87
CA GLY A 24 29.46 -7.35 20.99
C GLY A 24 28.99 -5.93 20.71
N SER A 25 29.24 -5.42 19.51
CA SER A 25 28.60 -4.23 18.97
C SER A 25 27.10 -4.52 18.89
N ALA A 26 26.36 -4.12 19.92
CA ALA A 26 24.91 -4.00 19.82
C ALA A 26 24.64 -2.93 18.77
N ALA A 27 24.24 -3.35 17.57
CA ALA A 27 23.55 -2.48 16.64
C ALA A 27 22.29 -2.01 17.36
N PHE A 28 22.31 -0.77 17.87
CA PHE A 28 21.09 -0.08 18.22
C PHE A 28 20.36 0.17 16.91
N THR A 29 19.52 -0.77 16.49
CA THR A 29 18.36 -0.41 15.69
C THR A 29 17.58 0.56 16.56
N SER A 30 17.63 1.84 16.20
CA SER A 30 16.64 2.79 16.69
C SER A 30 15.29 2.24 16.23
N ALA A 31 14.63 1.45 17.08
CA ALA A 31 13.19 1.40 17.07
C ALA A 31 12.77 2.83 17.35
N ALA A 32 12.61 3.63 16.29
CA ALA A 32 11.86 4.84 16.35
C ALA A 32 10.57 4.46 17.08
N LEU A 33 10.22 5.24 18.10
CA LEU A 33 8.94 5.15 18.77
C LEU A 33 7.87 5.46 17.70
N ALA A 34 7.54 4.47 16.87
CA ALA A 34 6.53 4.59 15.85
C ALA A 34 5.24 4.84 16.61
N GLY A 35 4.74 6.07 16.52
CA GLY A 35 3.39 6.40 16.96
C GLY A 35 2.38 5.53 16.22
N PRO A 36 1.07 5.63 16.57
CA PRO A 36 0.04 4.97 15.79
C PRO A 36 0.17 5.38 14.32
N VAL A 37 -0.01 4.41 13.41
CA VAL A 37 0.02 4.68 11.96
C VAL A 37 -1.06 5.73 11.66
N PRO A 38 -0.71 6.92 11.12
CA PRO A 38 -1.68 7.99 10.93
C PRO A 38 -2.73 7.60 9.89
N ASP A 39 -3.95 8.14 10.02
CA ASP A 39 -5.01 7.94 9.03
C ASP A 39 -4.88 8.91 7.85
N TYR A 40 -4.16 10.02 8.06
CA TYR A 40 -4.16 11.20 7.18
C TYR A 40 -5.61 11.64 6.88
N ASP A 41 -5.89 11.94 5.62
CA ASP A 41 -7.18 12.35 5.08
C ASP A 41 -7.87 11.21 4.31
N PHE A 42 -7.56 9.96 4.65
CA PHE A 42 -8.17 8.78 4.05
C PHE A 42 -9.27 8.17 4.92
N GLU A 43 -10.29 7.63 4.26
CA GLU A 43 -11.20 6.67 4.87
C GLU A 43 -10.67 5.25 4.64
N TRP A 44 -10.63 4.45 5.70
CA TRP A 44 -10.02 3.12 5.68
C TRP A 44 -11.05 1.99 5.86
N ALA A 45 -10.94 0.95 5.05
CA ALA A 45 -11.58 -0.34 5.27
C ALA A 45 -10.56 -1.33 5.86
N SER A 46 -10.93 -2.04 6.93
CA SER A 46 -10.07 -3.08 7.52
C SER A 46 -10.35 -4.43 6.89
N VAL A 47 -9.34 -5.07 6.30
CA VAL A 47 -9.45 -6.38 5.67
C VAL A 47 -8.90 -7.47 6.59
N GLY A 48 -9.76 -8.44 6.91
CA GLY A 48 -9.52 -9.50 7.90
C GLY A 48 -9.31 -10.88 7.28
N ALA A 49 -9.86 -11.91 7.93
CA ALA A 49 -9.80 -13.31 7.48
C ALA A 49 -8.37 -13.77 7.08
N VAL A 50 -7.46 -13.70 8.05
CA VAL A 50 -6.05 -14.05 7.85
C VAL A 50 -5.92 -15.51 7.40
N GLY A 51 -5.19 -15.75 6.31
CA GLY A 51 -4.96 -17.08 5.77
C GLY A 51 -6.13 -17.65 4.97
N ASN A 52 -6.95 -16.78 4.39
CA ASN A 52 -7.96 -17.20 3.42
C ASN A 52 -7.31 -17.88 2.20
N ARG A 53 -8.03 -18.82 1.59
CA ARG A 53 -7.59 -19.47 0.34
C ARG A 53 -7.71 -18.51 -0.85
N ALA A 54 -7.02 -18.82 -1.94
CA ALA A 54 -7.27 -18.25 -3.26
C ALA A 54 -8.61 -18.75 -3.85
N PRO A 55 -9.15 -18.10 -4.91
CA PRO A 55 -10.34 -18.54 -5.63
C PRO A 55 -10.22 -19.99 -6.12
N ILE A 56 -11.34 -20.71 -6.15
CA ILE A 56 -11.44 -22.05 -6.73
C ILE A 56 -12.06 -22.00 -8.12
N GLU A 57 -11.92 -23.09 -8.90
CA GLU A 57 -12.41 -23.16 -10.29
C GLU A 57 -13.90 -22.80 -10.43
N SER A 58 -14.75 -23.12 -9.46
CA SER A 58 -16.18 -22.81 -9.51
C SER A 58 -16.53 -21.33 -9.23
N GLU A 59 -15.55 -20.55 -8.76
CA GLU A 59 -15.71 -19.10 -8.46
C GLU A 59 -15.18 -18.23 -9.60
N VAL A 60 -14.33 -18.78 -10.46
CA VAL A 60 -13.76 -18.06 -11.60
C VAL A 60 -14.66 -18.20 -12.84
N PRO A 61 -15.13 -17.11 -13.44
CA PRO A 61 -16.07 -17.13 -14.57
C PRO A 61 -15.55 -17.75 -15.88
N GLY A 62 -14.25 -18.03 -15.98
CA GLY A 62 -13.66 -18.92 -16.99
C GLY A 62 -12.86 -18.25 -18.10
N TYR A 63 -12.55 -16.96 -17.98
CA TYR A 63 -11.68 -16.26 -18.93
C TYR A 63 -10.21 -16.67 -18.76
N TRP A 64 -9.78 -16.85 -17.52
CA TRP A 64 -8.45 -17.36 -17.20
C TRP A 64 -8.57 -18.43 -16.10
N PRO A 65 -8.54 -19.73 -16.45
CA PRO A 65 -8.83 -20.82 -15.51
C PRO A 65 -7.81 -20.97 -14.36
N TYR A 66 -6.83 -20.08 -14.26
CA TYR A 66 -5.76 -20.11 -13.26
C TYR A 66 -5.60 -18.74 -12.60
N MET A 67 -6.62 -18.30 -11.84
CA MET A 67 -6.43 -17.20 -10.90
C MET A 67 -5.89 -17.75 -9.57
N HIS A 68 -4.71 -17.28 -9.18
CA HIS A 68 -4.08 -17.66 -7.91
C HIS A 68 -3.98 -16.50 -6.92
N TYR A 69 -4.55 -15.35 -7.26
CA TYR A 69 -4.51 -14.15 -6.44
C TYR A 69 -5.72 -14.06 -5.51
N GLY A 70 -5.50 -13.45 -4.34
CA GLY A 70 -6.52 -13.18 -3.34
C GLY A 70 -6.21 -13.77 -1.97
N SER A 71 -5.15 -14.58 -1.84
CA SER A 71 -4.79 -15.25 -0.59
C SER A 71 -3.87 -14.36 0.25
N VAL A 72 -4.33 -13.89 1.42
CA VAL A 72 -3.56 -12.97 2.27
C VAL A 72 -3.43 -13.50 3.69
N ASN A 73 -2.18 -13.60 4.16
CA ASN A 73 -1.81 -14.20 5.45
C ASN A 73 -1.59 -13.19 6.59
N HIS A 74 -2.05 -11.96 6.43
CA HIS A 74 -2.00 -10.92 7.45
C HIS A 74 -3.23 -10.01 7.38
N ARG A 75 -3.37 -9.10 8.35
CA ARG A 75 -4.40 -8.06 8.35
C ARG A 75 -3.80 -6.76 7.84
N TYR A 76 -4.56 -6.05 7.03
CA TYR A 76 -4.23 -4.74 6.52
C TYR A 76 -5.50 -3.90 6.49
N ARG A 77 -5.33 -2.61 6.23
CA ARG A 77 -6.41 -1.71 5.85
C ARG A 77 -6.09 -1.12 4.49
N ILE A 78 -7.12 -0.74 3.75
CA ILE A 78 -7.01 -0.18 2.40
C ILE A 78 -7.95 1.01 2.28
N THR A 79 -7.61 2.01 1.49
CA THR A 79 -8.47 3.17 1.28
C THR A 79 -9.81 2.74 0.69
N LYS A 80 -10.91 3.28 1.22
CA LYS A 80 -12.28 2.95 0.77
C LYS A 80 -12.55 3.35 -0.67
N THR A 81 -11.84 4.35 -1.18
CA THR A 81 -11.86 4.84 -2.57
C THR A 81 -10.45 4.92 -3.12
N GLU A 82 -10.29 5.21 -4.41
CA GLU A 82 -9.02 5.63 -4.99
C GLU A 82 -8.48 6.91 -4.35
N VAL A 83 -7.18 7.16 -4.53
CA VAL A 83 -6.56 8.45 -4.21
C VAL A 83 -7.16 9.54 -5.08
N THR A 84 -7.51 10.68 -4.46
CA THR A 84 -8.17 11.79 -5.13
C THR A 84 -7.19 12.85 -5.65
N TYR A 85 -7.62 13.69 -6.59
CA TYR A 85 -6.84 14.85 -7.04
C TYR A 85 -6.54 15.86 -5.92
N GLY A 86 -7.43 16.02 -4.92
CA GLY A 86 -7.19 16.87 -3.76
C GLY A 86 -6.02 16.38 -2.90
N GLN A 87 -6.00 15.09 -2.58
CA GLN A 87 -4.89 14.41 -1.91
C GLN A 87 -3.58 14.49 -2.73
N TRP A 88 -3.69 14.27 -4.04
CA TRP A 88 -2.54 14.30 -4.94
C TRP A 88 -1.94 15.70 -5.11
N LEU A 89 -2.76 16.75 -5.15
CA LEU A 89 -2.27 18.13 -5.26
C LEU A 89 -1.39 18.51 -4.07
N GLU A 90 -1.71 18.03 -2.86
CA GLU A 90 -0.86 18.21 -1.68
C GLU A 90 0.53 17.58 -1.91
N PHE A 91 0.56 16.33 -2.38
CA PHE A 91 1.79 15.62 -2.72
C PHE A 91 2.59 16.32 -3.82
N VAL A 92 1.94 16.71 -4.92
CA VAL A 92 2.57 17.38 -6.06
C VAL A 92 3.22 18.68 -5.63
N ASN A 93 2.56 19.47 -4.78
CA ASN A 93 3.14 20.72 -4.27
C ASN A 93 4.36 20.45 -3.36
N ALA A 94 4.35 19.37 -2.59
CA ALA A 94 5.50 18.97 -1.77
C ALA A 94 6.67 18.43 -2.61
N TYR A 95 6.39 17.67 -3.67
CA TYR A 95 7.39 17.03 -4.52
C TYR A 95 7.96 17.93 -5.62
N ALA A 96 7.20 18.92 -6.10
CA ALA A 96 7.57 19.78 -7.24
C ALA A 96 8.99 20.38 -7.18
N PRO A 97 9.52 20.84 -6.04
CA PRO A 97 10.89 21.36 -5.95
C PRO A 97 11.98 20.32 -6.26
N PHE A 98 11.67 19.03 -6.15
CA PHE A 98 12.59 17.91 -6.32
C PHE A 98 12.39 17.17 -7.65
N ASN A 99 11.32 17.47 -8.38
CA ASN A 99 11.04 16.86 -9.67
C ASN A 99 12.10 17.27 -10.71
N GLN A 100 12.81 16.28 -11.26
CA GLN A 100 13.78 16.49 -12.34
C GLN A 100 13.15 16.37 -13.73
N GLY A 101 11.92 15.86 -13.82
CA GLY A 101 11.17 15.72 -15.06
C GLY A 101 10.42 17.00 -15.47
N PRO A 102 9.71 16.97 -16.61
CA PRO A 102 8.87 18.09 -17.03
C PRO A 102 7.77 18.37 -15.99
N PRO A 103 7.57 19.63 -15.56
CA PRO A 103 6.49 19.96 -14.61
C PRO A 103 5.07 19.65 -15.12
N ARG A 104 4.91 19.50 -16.43
CA ARG A 104 3.63 19.16 -17.09
C ARG A 104 3.56 17.69 -17.53
N ALA A 105 4.43 16.83 -17.01
CA ALA A 105 4.35 15.41 -17.28
C ALA A 105 3.07 14.83 -16.69
N PHE A 106 2.45 13.86 -17.36
CA PHE A 106 1.10 13.40 -17.02
C PHE A 106 1.08 12.69 -15.66
N GLU A 107 2.15 11.99 -15.29
CA GLU A 107 2.33 11.40 -13.97
C GLU A 107 2.31 12.43 -12.83
N MET A 108 2.61 13.69 -13.11
CA MET A 108 2.49 14.79 -12.16
C MET A 108 1.08 15.38 -12.17
N THR A 109 0.52 15.61 -13.36
CA THR A 109 -0.67 16.45 -13.49
C THR A 109 -1.99 15.69 -13.55
N GLY A 110 -1.98 14.44 -13.99
CA GLY A 110 -3.17 13.76 -14.48
C GLY A 110 -3.92 14.64 -15.52
N PHE A 111 -5.24 14.46 -15.61
CA PHE A 111 -6.14 15.30 -16.38
C PHE A 111 -6.51 16.63 -15.70
N TYR A 112 -6.55 16.70 -14.37
CA TYR A 112 -7.15 17.86 -13.67
C TYR A 112 -6.19 18.78 -12.93
N LEU A 113 -4.87 18.52 -12.94
CA LEU A 113 -3.91 19.53 -12.51
C LEU A 113 -3.31 20.27 -13.70
N SER A 114 -2.97 21.53 -13.48
CA SER A 114 -2.30 22.40 -14.44
C SER A 114 -1.11 23.07 -13.77
N TYR A 115 -0.02 23.23 -14.53
CA TYR A 115 1.19 23.91 -14.06
C TYR A 115 1.35 25.29 -14.72
N ASN A 116 1.40 26.33 -13.87
CA ASN A 116 1.67 27.70 -14.29
C ASN A 116 3.17 28.00 -14.20
N ALA A 117 3.83 28.10 -15.36
CA ALA A 117 5.26 28.37 -15.45
C ALA A 117 5.67 29.79 -14.98
N GLY A 118 4.74 30.74 -14.95
CA GLY A 118 5.01 32.10 -14.47
C GLY A 118 5.05 32.20 -12.95
N THR A 119 4.33 31.33 -12.25
CA THR A 119 4.29 31.30 -10.77
C THR A 119 5.00 30.08 -10.17
N GLY A 120 5.29 29.06 -10.98
CA GLY A 120 5.82 27.78 -10.52
C GLY A 120 4.82 26.97 -9.69
N GLN A 121 3.53 27.24 -9.81
CA GLN A 121 2.48 26.62 -8.98
C GLN A 121 1.63 25.65 -9.77
N TYR A 122 1.19 24.59 -9.09
CA TYR A 122 0.14 23.69 -9.56
C TYR A 122 -1.22 24.18 -9.10
N SER A 123 -2.22 24.02 -9.95
CA SER A 123 -3.61 24.34 -9.66
C SER A 123 -4.51 23.25 -10.20
N MET A 124 -5.63 23.00 -9.53
CA MET A 124 -6.60 22.00 -9.92
C MET A 124 -7.79 22.63 -10.64
N THR A 125 -8.37 21.89 -11.59
CA THR A 125 -9.65 22.22 -12.20
C THR A 125 -10.73 22.29 -11.13
N ASN A 126 -11.58 23.32 -11.17
CA ASN A 126 -12.63 23.51 -10.17
C ASN A 126 -13.61 22.32 -10.14
N GLY A 127 -13.87 21.78 -8.94
CA GLY A 127 -14.76 20.63 -8.74
C GLY A 127 -14.11 19.26 -8.98
N ALA A 128 -12.81 19.19 -9.24
CA ALA A 128 -12.11 17.93 -9.42
C ALA A 128 -11.47 17.38 -8.13
N ASP A 129 -11.65 18.03 -6.98
CA ASP A 129 -10.95 17.70 -5.73
C ASP A 129 -11.17 16.27 -5.25
N ARG A 130 -12.35 15.71 -5.53
CA ARG A 130 -12.72 14.34 -5.19
C ARG A 130 -12.73 13.38 -6.39
N ALA A 131 -12.32 13.82 -7.58
CA ALA A 131 -12.16 12.91 -8.71
C ALA A 131 -10.99 11.93 -8.45
N PRO A 132 -11.05 10.68 -8.95
CA PRO A 132 -9.96 9.72 -8.80
C PRO A 132 -8.75 10.12 -9.67
N MET A 133 -7.57 10.23 -9.04
CA MET A 133 -6.30 10.62 -9.68
C MET A 133 -5.73 9.50 -10.54
N GLU A 134 -5.05 9.84 -11.65
CA GLU A 134 -4.21 8.90 -12.40
C GLU A 134 -2.74 9.32 -12.40
N THR A 135 -1.85 8.34 -12.19
CA THR A 135 -0.41 8.57 -12.20
C THR A 135 0.35 7.30 -12.60
N SER A 136 1.67 7.41 -12.71
CA SER A 136 2.53 6.25 -12.91
C SER A 136 2.70 5.45 -11.62
N TRP A 137 2.94 4.15 -11.77
CA TRP A 137 3.21 3.28 -10.62
C TRP A 137 4.39 3.80 -9.79
N ARG A 138 5.42 4.31 -10.48
CA ARG A 138 6.61 4.90 -9.84
C ARG A 138 6.28 6.15 -9.03
N MET A 139 5.35 6.98 -9.51
CA MET A 139 4.92 8.14 -8.75
C MET A 139 3.98 7.78 -7.59
N ALA A 140 3.12 6.78 -7.74
CA ALA A 140 2.35 6.21 -6.63
C ALA A 140 3.26 5.62 -5.54
N ALA A 141 4.39 5.00 -5.90
CA ALA A 141 5.39 4.52 -4.94
C ALA A 141 6.04 5.67 -4.15
N ARG A 142 6.38 6.79 -4.82
CA ARG A 142 6.87 8.01 -4.15
C ARG A 142 5.81 8.65 -3.25
N TYR A 143 4.53 8.56 -3.62
CA TYR A 143 3.42 8.97 -2.76
C TYR A 143 3.36 8.13 -1.48
N CYS A 144 3.50 6.80 -1.58
CA CYS A 144 3.58 5.92 -0.42
C CYS A 144 4.79 6.23 0.47
N ASN A 145 5.95 6.55 -0.12
CA ASN A 145 7.12 7.04 0.63
C ASN A 145 6.80 8.34 1.38
N TRP A 146 6.17 9.30 0.73
CA TRP A 146 5.80 10.57 1.34
C TRP A 146 4.84 10.36 2.53
N LEU A 147 3.86 9.47 2.41
CA LEU A 147 3.00 9.06 3.52
C LEU A 147 3.77 8.35 4.64
N GLN A 148 4.69 7.43 4.32
CA GLN A 148 5.56 6.76 5.29
C GLN A 148 6.36 7.78 6.12
N ASN A 149 6.84 8.83 5.47
CA ASN A 149 7.72 9.83 6.06
C ASN A 149 6.99 11.03 6.66
N GLY A 150 5.72 10.89 7.03
CA GLY A 150 5.01 11.96 7.74
C GLY A 150 4.66 13.16 6.86
N LYS A 151 4.50 12.96 5.54
CA LYS A 151 4.28 14.02 4.54
C LYS A 151 5.40 15.09 4.52
N VAL A 152 6.63 14.74 4.90
CA VAL A 152 7.78 15.66 4.89
C VAL A 152 8.13 16.10 3.46
N ALA A 153 8.31 17.41 3.26
CA ALA A 153 8.67 18.01 1.97
C ALA A 153 10.19 18.14 1.79
N GLU A 154 10.89 17.00 1.86
CA GLU A 154 12.34 16.90 1.61
C GLU A 154 12.61 15.76 0.63
N GLN A 155 13.62 15.88 -0.23
CA GLN A 155 13.89 14.92 -1.32
C GLN A 155 13.91 13.46 -0.84
N TRP A 156 14.59 13.18 0.28
CA TRP A 156 14.70 11.83 0.83
C TRP A 156 13.34 11.22 1.19
N ALA A 157 12.35 12.04 1.57
CA ALA A 157 11.02 11.59 1.97
C ALA A 157 10.21 11.01 0.79
N PHE A 158 10.61 11.31 -0.43
CA PHE A 158 10.04 10.73 -1.65
C PHE A 158 10.85 9.54 -2.16
N GLU A 159 12.14 9.47 -1.81
CA GLU A 159 13.10 8.50 -2.35
C GLU A 159 13.19 7.21 -1.53
N THR A 160 13.02 7.28 -0.22
CA THR A 160 13.07 6.13 0.69
C THR A 160 11.84 6.09 1.59
N GLY A 161 11.51 4.93 2.16
CA GLY A 161 10.34 4.74 3.01
C GLY A 161 9.71 3.37 2.76
N ALA A 162 8.53 3.37 2.16
CA ALA A 162 7.86 2.16 1.68
C ALA A 162 8.64 1.46 0.56
N TYR A 163 9.32 2.23 -0.28
CA TYR A 163 10.11 1.79 -1.43
C TYR A 163 11.42 2.58 -1.49
N ASP A 164 12.48 1.98 -2.03
CA ASP A 164 13.67 2.70 -2.47
C ASP A 164 13.51 3.14 -3.93
N THR A 165 12.83 4.27 -4.14
CA THR A 165 12.58 4.80 -5.49
C THR A 165 13.80 5.48 -6.09
N SER A 166 14.89 5.64 -5.33
CA SER A 166 16.17 6.14 -5.86
C SER A 166 16.84 5.15 -6.81
N THR A 167 16.48 3.86 -6.74
CA THR A 167 17.02 2.81 -7.61
C THR A 167 16.14 2.54 -8.83
N PHE A 168 14.97 3.18 -8.93
CA PHE A 168 14.01 2.90 -10.00
C PHE A 168 14.54 3.43 -11.33
N GLY A 169 14.24 2.69 -12.39
CA GLY A 169 14.83 2.96 -13.68
C GLY A 169 14.75 1.77 -14.63
N ARG A 170 15.46 1.92 -15.75
CA ARG A 170 15.45 0.95 -16.84
C ARG A 170 16.86 0.56 -17.23
N ASN A 171 17.13 -0.74 -17.24
CA ASN A 171 18.38 -1.32 -17.73
C ASN A 171 18.48 -1.23 -19.27
N PRO A 172 19.69 -1.35 -19.84
CA PRO A 172 19.87 -1.36 -21.30
C PRO A 172 19.14 -2.50 -22.03
N ASP A 173 18.87 -3.61 -21.36
CA ASP A 173 18.09 -4.74 -21.89
C ASP A 173 16.57 -4.53 -21.83
N GLY A 174 16.15 -3.36 -21.35
CA GLY A 174 14.76 -2.95 -21.24
C GLY A 174 14.08 -3.34 -19.94
N THR A 175 14.70 -4.18 -19.09
CA THR A 175 14.15 -4.57 -17.78
C THR A 175 14.14 -3.40 -16.81
N PHE A 176 13.26 -3.44 -15.81
CA PHE A 176 13.20 -2.40 -14.78
C PHE A 176 14.01 -2.77 -13.54
N THR A 177 14.61 -1.75 -12.93
CA THR A 177 15.28 -1.83 -11.61
C THR A 177 14.33 -1.48 -10.46
N ASP A 178 13.04 -1.32 -10.78
CA ASP A 178 12.00 -0.99 -9.81
C ASP A 178 11.85 -2.11 -8.77
N GLN A 179 11.73 -1.73 -7.52
CA GLN A 179 11.62 -2.67 -6.41
C GLN A 179 10.33 -3.50 -6.52
N LEU A 180 10.44 -4.84 -6.47
CA LEU A 180 9.30 -5.72 -6.71
C LEU A 180 8.23 -5.67 -5.60
N THR A 181 8.65 -5.49 -4.36
CA THR A 181 7.79 -5.46 -3.16
C THR A 181 8.24 -4.35 -2.22
N HIS A 182 7.32 -3.70 -1.54
CA HIS A 182 7.63 -2.72 -0.49
C HIS A 182 8.61 -3.27 0.56
N ASN A 183 9.28 -2.35 1.26
CA ASN A 183 10.14 -2.65 2.40
C ASN A 183 9.33 -3.29 3.52
N ALA A 184 9.93 -4.26 4.23
CA ALA A 184 9.23 -5.04 5.25
C ALA A 184 8.66 -4.22 6.42
N ASP A 185 9.16 -3.00 6.64
CA ASP A 185 8.73 -2.05 7.66
C ASP A 185 7.82 -0.93 7.10
N ALA A 186 7.36 -1.04 5.85
CA ALA A 186 6.40 -0.11 5.27
C ALA A 186 5.08 -0.11 6.07
N GLN A 187 4.58 1.09 6.35
CA GLN A 187 3.29 1.35 6.98
C GLN A 187 2.23 1.74 5.95
N PHE A 188 2.64 2.21 4.77
CA PHE A 188 1.79 2.54 3.63
C PHE A 188 2.42 1.97 2.35
N TRP A 189 1.64 1.30 1.50
CA TRP A 189 2.10 0.71 0.24
C TRP A 189 0.98 0.72 -0.81
N ILE A 190 1.33 0.49 -2.07
CA ILE A 190 0.34 0.16 -3.11
C ILE A 190 -0.10 -1.29 -2.83
N PRO A 191 -1.40 -1.60 -2.72
CA PRO A 191 -1.84 -2.97 -2.44
C PRO A 191 -1.23 -3.96 -3.43
N THR A 192 -0.75 -5.10 -2.93
CA THR A 192 -0.45 -6.26 -3.76
C THR A 192 -1.73 -6.70 -4.48
N TYR A 193 -1.61 -7.41 -5.60
CA TYR A 193 -2.78 -7.89 -6.32
C TYR A 193 -3.59 -8.90 -5.48
N ASP A 194 -2.93 -9.70 -4.62
CA ASP A 194 -3.62 -10.53 -3.62
C ASP A 194 -4.47 -9.71 -2.63
N GLU A 195 -3.93 -8.62 -2.11
CA GLU A 195 -4.66 -7.72 -1.22
C GLU A 195 -5.80 -7.00 -1.95
N TRP A 196 -5.58 -6.57 -3.20
CA TRP A 196 -6.60 -5.89 -3.98
C TRP A 196 -7.79 -6.83 -4.27
N VAL A 197 -7.50 -8.04 -4.77
CA VAL A 197 -8.52 -9.07 -5.06
C VAL A 197 -9.27 -9.46 -3.78
N LYS A 198 -8.58 -9.66 -2.67
CA LYS A 198 -9.23 -9.97 -1.39
C LYS A 198 -10.14 -8.83 -0.91
N ALA A 199 -9.70 -7.58 -1.03
CA ALA A 199 -10.48 -6.44 -0.56
C ALA A 199 -11.78 -6.21 -1.35
N LEU A 200 -11.79 -6.57 -2.64
CA LEU A 200 -12.95 -6.35 -3.52
C LEU A 200 -13.86 -7.57 -3.69
N TYR A 201 -13.30 -8.78 -3.77
CA TYR A 201 -14.08 -9.96 -4.17
C TYR A 201 -14.26 -10.99 -3.06
N TYR A 202 -13.35 -11.07 -2.09
CA TYR A 202 -13.40 -12.10 -1.04
C TYR A 202 -14.41 -11.75 0.05
N ASP A 203 -15.31 -12.68 0.34
CA ASP A 203 -16.26 -12.61 1.45
C ASP A 203 -16.09 -13.86 2.35
N PRO A 204 -15.74 -13.69 3.65
CA PRO A 204 -15.63 -14.81 4.58
C PRO A 204 -16.97 -15.51 4.86
N ASN A 205 -18.09 -14.97 4.38
CA ASN A 205 -19.43 -15.49 4.56
C ASN A 205 -20.23 -15.62 3.25
N LYS A 206 -19.58 -15.65 2.07
CA LYS A 206 -20.26 -15.73 0.76
C LYS A 206 -21.36 -16.80 0.72
N TYR A 207 -21.05 -18.00 1.21
CA TYR A 207 -21.97 -19.16 1.19
C TYR A 207 -22.71 -19.37 2.52
N GLY A 208 -22.70 -18.38 3.41
CA GLY A 208 -23.22 -18.46 4.77
C GLY A 208 -22.13 -18.27 5.82
N GLN A 209 -22.52 -18.25 7.10
CA GLN A 209 -21.61 -17.91 8.20
C GLN A 209 -20.34 -18.79 8.21
N GLY A 210 -19.17 -18.16 8.05
CA GLY A 210 -17.87 -18.82 8.04
C GLY A 210 -17.60 -19.68 6.80
N GLN A 211 -18.43 -19.59 5.76
CA GLN A 211 -18.24 -20.29 4.50
C GLN A 211 -17.73 -19.29 3.46
N GLU A 212 -16.40 -19.23 3.35
CA GLU A 212 -15.71 -18.26 2.52
C GLU A 212 -15.90 -18.50 1.01
N GLY A 213 -15.89 -17.41 0.25
CA GLY A 213 -15.80 -17.47 -1.20
C GLY A 213 -15.51 -16.13 -1.85
N TYR A 214 -15.39 -16.15 -3.17
CA TYR A 214 -15.16 -14.97 -3.99
C TYR A 214 -16.36 -14.67 -4.87
N TRP A 215 -16.80 -13.42 -4.88
CA TRP A 215 -17.81 -12.88 -5.80
C TRP A 215 -17.25 -12.74 -7.22
N ALA A 216 -18.08 -12.86 -8.24
CA ALA A 216 -17.63 -12.69 -9.63
C ALA A 216 -17.30 -11.22 -9.96
N TYR A 217 -17.98 -10.27 -9.30
CA TYR A 217 -17.84 -8.82 -9.48
C TYR A 217 -17.50 -8.12 -8.16
N PRO A 218 -16.85 -6.94 -8.20
CA PRO A 218 -16.23 -6.29 -7.04
C PRO A 218 -17.22 -5.60 -6.09
N HIS A 219 -18.53 -5.78 -6.31
CA HIS A 219 -19.62 -5.20 -5.52
C HIS A 219 -20.40 -6.26 -4.73
N ALA A 220 -19.70 -7.33 -4.32
CA ALA A 220 -20.25 -8.44 -3.56
C ALA A 220 -21.45 -9.14 -4.24
N ASN A 221 -21.36 -9.33 -5.56
CA ASN A 221 -22.41 -9.95 -6.37
C ASN A 221 -21.82 -10.82 -7.48
N ASP A 222 -22.56 -11.83 -7.92
CA ASP A 222 -22.21 -12.68 -9.06
C ASP A 222 -22.83 -12.19 -10.38
N SER A 223 -23.67 -11.14 -10.34
CA SER A 223 -24.23 -10.47 -11.53
C SER A 223 -23.45 -9.20 -11.84
N GLU A 224 -23.43 -8.80 -13.12
CA GLU A 224 -22.83 -7.55 -13.58
C GLU A 224 -23.44 -6.33 -12.87
N PRO A 225 -22.64 -5.32 -12.48
CA PRO A 225 -23.19 -4.08 -11.95
C PRO A 225 -24.05 -3.37 -13.01
N ILE A 226 -25.16 -2.77 -12.58
CA ILE A 226 -26.05 -2.00 -13.46
C ILE A 226 -25.33 -0.72 -13.92
N SER A 227 -25.04 -0.59 -15.22
CA SER A 227 -24.49 0.66 -15.77
C SER A 227 -25.50 1.81 -15.67
N GLY A 228 -25.07 2.95 -15.13
CA GLY A 228 -25.90 4.15 -15.07
C GLY A 228 -25.45 5.14 -14.00
N LEU A 229 -26.01 6.35 -14.04
CA LEU A 229 -25.77 7.33 -13.01
C LEU A 229 -26.46 6.91 -11.70
N PRO A 230 -25.93 7.27 -10.51
CA PRO A 230 -26.53 6.89 -9.24
C PRO A 230 -28.00 7.33 -9.12
N GLN A 231 -28.35 8.53 -9.60
CA GLN A 231 -29.73 9.04 -9.57
C GLN A 231 -30.74 8.22 -10.39
N ASP A 232 -30.24 7.42 -11.34
CA ASP A 232 -31.04 6.58 -12.22
C ASP A 232 -31.04 5.11 -11.77
N GLY A 233 -30.45 4.81 -10.60
CA GLY A 233 -30.31 3.45 -10.06
C GLY A 233 -29.14 2.66 -10.65
N GLY A 234 -28.16 3.34 -11.24
CA GLY A 234 -26.93 2.70 -11.66
C GLY A 234 -26.04 2.32 -10.47
N GLU A 235 -25.22 1.31 -10.67
CA GLU A 235 -24.25 0.76 -9.72
C GLU A 235 -22.80 1.00 -10.17
N THR A 236 -22.60 1.46 -11.41
CA THR A 236 -21.27 1.77 -11.95
C THR A 236 -21.32 2.86 -13.02
N ASN A 237 -20.28 3.69 -13.06
CA ASN A 237 -20.06 4.66 -14.14
C ASN A 237 -19.24 4.09 -15.31
N ALA A 238 -18.77 2.85 -15.20
CA ALA A 238 -17.88 2.24 -16.18
C ALA A 238 -18.57 2.01 -17.53
N GLY A 239 -19.83 1.59 -17.48
CA GLY A 239 -20.63 1.30 -18.67
C GLY A 239 -21.27 2.53 -19.31
N ILE A 240 -21.13 3.72 -18.72
CA ILE A 240 -21.66 4.96 -19.28
C ILE A 240 -20.69 5.43 -20.37
N LEU A 241 -21.19 5.78 -21.56
CA LEU A 241 -20.35 6.41 -22.57
C LEU A 241 -19.85 7.78 -22.07
N TRP A 242 -18.66 8.16 -22.50
CA TRP A 242 -18.03 9.43 -22.08
C TRP A 242 -18.99 10.63 -22.16
N SER A 243 -19.09 11.37 -21.06
CA SER A 243 -19.86 12.61 -20.93
C SER A 243 -19.16 13.56 -19.95
N GLU A 244 -19.47 14.86 -20.03
CA GLU A 244 -18.92 15.86 -19.10
C GLU A 244 -19.33 15.59 -17.63
N GLU A 245 -20.49 14.98 -17.41
CA GLU A 245 -20.98 14.61 -16.07
C GLU A 245 -20.11 13.54 -15.41
N LEU A 246 -19.48 12.65 -16.20
CA LEU A 246 -18.56 11.64 -15.70
C LEU A 246 -17.18 12.20 -15.37
N MET A 247 -16.76 13.26 -16.06
CA MET A 247 -15.41 13.81 -15.96
C MET A 247 -15.09 14.30 -14.54
N PHE A 248 -16.10 14.77 -13.80
CA PHE A 248 -15.96 15.26 -12.44
C PHE A 248 -16.73 14.42 -11.42
N MET A 249 -16.96 13.14 -11.74
CA MET A 249 -17.63 12.27 -10.78
C MET A 249 -16.70 12.01 -9.59
N ASP A 250 -17.19 12.36 -8.40
CA ASP A 250 -16.48 12.14 -7.16
C ASP A 250 -16.33 10.64 -6.89
N VAL A 251 -15.21 10.27 -6.25
CA VAL A 251 -15.09 8.96 -5.62
C VAL A 251 -16.22 8.73 -4.60
N GLY A 252 -16.70 7.50 -4.52
CA GLY A 252 -17.78 7.08 -3.64
C GLY A 252 -19.17 7.56 -4.08
N SER A 253 -19.35 7.87 -5.37
CA SER A 253 -20.66 8.30 -5.91
C SER A 253 -21.74 7.20 -5.84
N TYR A 254 -21.35 5.94 -5.63
CA TYR A 254 -22.21 4.78 -5.50
C TYR A 254 -22.12 4.16 -4.08
N PRO A 255 -22.58 4.86 -3.02
CA PRO A 255 -22.30 4.48 -1.63
C PRO A 255 -22.91 3.13 -1.20
N ASP A 256 -23.96 2.67 -1.89
CA ASP A 256 -24.62 1.38 -1.61
C ASP A 256 -23.98 0.21 -2.37
N VAL A 257 -23.04 0.47 -3.27
CA VAL A 257 -22.35 -0.52 -4.09
C VAL A 257 -20.97 -0.78 -3.48
N GLN A 258 -20.93 -1.75 -2.57
CA GLN A 258 -19.76 -1.99 -1.73
C GLN A 258 -19.19 -3.40 -1.95
N SER A 259 -17.87 -3.51 -1.80
CA SER A 259 -17.23 -4.80 -1.59
C SER A 259 -17.64 -5.42 -0.25
N PRO A 260 -17.34 -6.71 0.01
CA PRO A 260 -17.61 -7.34 1.31
C PRO A 260 -16.93 -6.66 2.50
N TRP A 261 -15.89 -5.85 2.25
CA TRP A 261 -15.14 -5.10 3.25
C TRP A 261 -15.50 -3.60 3.28
N GLY A 262 -16.48 -3.18 2.48
CA GLY A 262 -16.96 -1.79 2.43
C GLY A 262 -16.14 -0.86 1.55
N LEU A 263 -15.35 -1.39 0.59
CA LEU A 263 -14.71 -0.57 -0.43
C LEU A 263 -15.77 -0.12 -1.45
N LEU A 264 -15.59 1.08 -1.98
CA LEU A 264 -16.39 1.69 -3.04
C LEU A 264 -15.56 1.74 -4.33
N ASP A 265 -16.23 1.99 -5.45
CA ASP A 265 -15.61 2.24 -6.75
C ASP A 265 -14.75 1.05 -7.26
N GLY A 266 -15.12 -0.18 -6.90
CA GLY A 266 -14.49 -1.38 -7.45
C GLY A 266 -14.81 -1.61 -8.93
N SER A 267 -15.89 -0.99 -9.43
CA SER A 267 -16.28 -0.93 -10.84
C SER A 267 -16.42 0.54 -11.23
N GLY A 268 -15.78 0.95 -12.32
CA GLY A 268 -15.75 2.34 -12.74
C GLY A 268 -14.61 3.11 -12.10
N GLY A 269 -14.77 4.43 -11.96
CA GLY A 269 -13.69 5.27 -11.45
C GLY A 269 -12.46 5.18 -12.34
N GLN A 270 -11.32 4.75 -11.78
CA GLN A 270 -10.12 4.43 -12.52
C GLN A 270 -9.76 2.95 -12.44
N ARG A 271 -9.10 2.44 -13.49
CA ARG A 271 -8.35 1.19 -13.32
C ARG A 271 -7.22 1.45 -12.33
N GLU A 272 -6.86 0.46 -11.54
CA GLU A 272 -5.99 0.65 -10.39
C GLU A 272 -4.68 -0.12 -10.52
N TRP A 273 -3.58 0.55 -10.18
CA TRP A 273 -2.29 -0.08 -9.99
C TRP A 273 -2.31 -1.04 -8.81
N SER A 274 -1.65 -2.19 -8.99
CA SER A 274 -1.20 -3.03 -7.88
C SER A 274 0.33 -2.96 -7.72
N GLU A 275 0.85 -3.31 -6.55
CA GLU A 275 2.29 -3.49 -6.36
C GLU A 275 2.84 -4.65 -7.20
N THR A 276 2.06 -5.70 -7.43
CA THR A 276 2.56 -6.96 -7.98
C THR A 276 3.16 -6.77 -9.37
N ALA A 277 4.44 -7.11 -9.54
CA ALA A 277 5.08 -7.23 -10.84
C ALA A 277 4.57 -8.48 -11.57
N PHE A 278 4.18 -8.32 -12.83
CA PHE A 278 3.82 -9.47 -13.67
C PHE A 278 5.08 -10.14 -14.23
N ASP A 279 6.03 -9.33 -14.67
CA ASP A 279 7.35 -9.75 -15.14
C ASP A 279 8.39 -8.63 -14.91
N ALA A 280 9.58 -8.77 -15.49
CA ALA A 280 10.66 -7.78 -15.38
C ALA A 280 10.40 -6.46 -16.14
N TYR A 281 9.26 -6.34 -16.83
CA TYR A 281 8.90 -5.25 -17.73
C TYR A 281 7.52 -4.67 -17.43
N SER A 282 6.79 -5.16 -16.42
CA SER A 282 5.40 -4.75 -16.23
C SER A 282 4.87 -4.98 -14.81
N ARG A 283 3.88 -4.17 -14.46
CA ARG A 283 3.08 -4.26 -13.22
C ARG A 283 1.65 -4.63 -13.56
N ILE A 284 1.01 -5.36 -12.65
CA ILE A 284 -0.42 -5.67 -12.76
C ILE A 284 -1.24 -4.42 -12.45
N MET A 285 -2.26 -4.21 -13.27
CA MET A 285 -3.33 -3.21 -13.04
C MET A 285 -4.68 -3.81 -13.40
N ASP A 286 -5.72 -3.40 -12.70
CA ASP A 286 -7.01 -4.07 -12.81
C ASP A 286 -8.22 -3.16 -12.54
N GLY A 287 -9.42 -3.70 -12.74
CA GLY A 287 -10.69 -2.99 -12.67
C GLY A 287 -11.04 -2.30 -13.99
N SER A 288 -12.30 -1.92 -14.13
CA SER A 288 -12.75 -1.01 -15.18
C SER A 288 -12.47 0.45 -14.80
N ARG A 289 -12.80 1.37 -15.71
CA ARG A 289 -12.81 2.82 -15.46
C ARG A 289 -14.06 3.43 -16.04
N PHE A 290 -14.39 4.65 -15.65
CA PHE A 290 -15.48 5.40 -16.28
C PHE A 290 -15.33 5.40 -17.81
N GLY A 291 -16.45 5.46 -18.55
CA GLY A 291 -16.37 5.68 -19.99
C GLY A 291 -15.98 4.45 -20.84
N MET A 292 -15.81 3.26 -20.24
CA MET A 292 -15.47 2.04 -20.98
C MET A 292 -16.63 1.47 -21.82
N GLY A 293 -17.86 1.87 -21.52
CA GLY A 293 -19.04 1.37 -22.22
C GLY A 293 -19.19 -0.14 -22.04
N ASN A 294 -19.74 -0.83 -23.05
CA ASN A 294 -20.11 -2.26 -22.96
C ASN A 294 -18.96 -3.24 -22.65
N ALA A 295 -17.70 -2.78 -22.64
CA ALA A 295 -16.58 -3.63 -22.29
C ALA A 295 -16.37 -3.75 -20.77
N PHE A 296 -16.92 -2.84 -19.96
CA PHE A 296 -16.63 -2.79 -18.52
C PHE A 296 -16.82 -4.10 -17.75
N PRO A 297 -17.87 -4.93 -18.00
CA PRO A 297 -18.07 -6.13 -17.18
C PRO A 297 -16.92 -7.11 -17.35
N TYR A 298 -16.26 -7.11 -18.51
CA TYR A 298 -15.08 -7.92 -18.77
C TYR A 298 -13.90 -7.56 -17.86
N TYR A 299 -13.75 -6.28 -17.51
CA TYR A 299 -12.63 -5.78 -16.71
C TYR A 299 -12.89 -5.83 -15.19
N ASP A 300 -14.14 -6.04 -14.79
CA ASP A 300 -14.54 -6.18 -13.39
C ASP A 300 -14.75 -7.64 -12.98
N LEU A 301 -14.46 -8.58 -13.87
CA LEU A 301 -14.55 -9.99 -13.56
C LEU A 301 -13.36 -10.39 -12.69
N LEU A 302 -13.64 -11.16 -11.64
CA LEU A 302 -12.64 -11.69 -10.72
C LEU A 302 -11.41 -12.27 -11.44
N ASP A 303 -11.61 -13.02 -12.52
CA ASP A 303 -10.55 -13.72 -13.23
C ASP A 303 -9.96 -12.94 -14.41
N PHE A 304 -10.15 -11.63 -14.46
CA PHE A 304 -9.52 -10.74 -15.43
C PHE A 304 -8.51 -9.82 -14.75
N TRP A 305 -7.37 -9.58 -15.40
CA TRP A 305 -6.41 -8.55 -15.02
C TRP A 305 -5.57 -8.11 -16.21
N GLY A 306 -5.00 -6.91 -16.11
CA GLY A 306 -4.04 -6.39 -17.08
C GLY A 306 -2.62 -6.32 -16.51
N PHE A 307 -1.64 -6.14 -17.39
CA PHE A 307 -0.30 -5.75 -17.01
C PHE A 307 0.27 -4.80 -18.06
N VAL A 308 1.09 -3.86 -17.62
CA VAL A 308 1.66 -2.81 -18.47
C VAL A 308 2.90 -2.19 -17.84
N ASP A 309 3.66 -1.45 -18.65
CA ASP A 309 4.81 -0.65 -18.23
C ASP A 309 4.45 0.27 -17.04
N PRO A 310 5.27 0.32 -15.96
CA PRO A 310 5.00 1.10 -14.75
C PRO A 310 4.95 2.62 -14.97
N ASP A 311 5.37 3.11 -16.14
CA ASP A 311 5.22 4.53 -16.54
C ASP A 311 3.85 4.83 -17.19
N ALA A 312 2.99 3.83 -17.39
CA ALA A 312 1.60 4.06 -17.80
C ALA A 312 0.78 4.76 -16.69
N HIS A 313 -0.45 5.18 -16.97
CA HIS A 313 -1.21 6.04 -16.06
C HIS A 313 -2.54 5.42 -15.65
N PHE A 314 -2.68 5.18 -14.35
CA PHE A 314 -3.84 4.56 -13.73
C PHE A 314 -4.07 5.14 -12.34
N GLY A 315 -5.26 4.94 -11.80
CA GLY A 315 -5.53 5.21 -10.40
C GLY A 315 -4.83 4.22 -9.48
N PHE A 316 -4.99 4.43 -8.19
CA PHE A 316 -4.50 3.50 -7.18
C PHE A 316 -5.17 3.74 -5.85
N ARG A 317 -5.14 2.71 -5.01
CA ARG A 317 -5.45 2.78 -3.58
C ARG A 317 -4.18 2.67 -2.77
N VAL A 318 -4.27 3.04 -1.50
CA VAL A 318 -3.19 2.82 -0.54
C VAL A 318 -3.61 1.72 0.42
N ALA A 319 -2.75 0.74 0.63
CA ALA A 319 -2.83 -0.22 1.73
C ALA A 319 -1.94 0.24 2.88
N SER A 320 -2.28 -0.17 4.10
CA SER A 320 -1.58 0.20 5.31
C SER A 320 -1.74 -0.88 6.39
N GLN A 321 -0.80 -0.93 7.33
CA GLN A 321 -0.93 -1.82 8.49
C GLN A 321 -2.14 -1.42 9.32
N VAL A 322 -2.88 -2.41 9.86
CA VAL A 322 -3.92 -2.10 10.85
C VAL A 322 -3.24 -1.61 12.13
N PRO A 323 -3.54 -0.40 12.65
CA PRO A 323 -2.94 0.09 13.87
C PRO A 323 -3.15 -0.92 15.01
N SER A 324 -2.06 -1.39 15.62
CA SER A 324 -2.19 -2.23 16.81
C SER A 324 -2.86 -1.39 17.91
N PRO A 325 -3.82 -1.94 18.69
CA PRO A 325 -4.26 -1.27 19.90
C PRO A 325 -3.02 -1.01 20.75
N ALA A 326 -2.68 0.26 20.97
CA ALA A 326 -1.49 0.65 21.71
C ALA A 326 -1.45 -0.17 23.01
N SER A 327 -0.41 -0.98 23.18
CA SER A 327 -0.22 -1.75 24.41
C SER A 327 -0.16 -0.75 25.57
N VAL A 328 -1.24 -0.65 26.33
CA VAL A 328 -1.25 0.09 27.59
C VAL A 328 -0.23 -0.60 28.49
N LEU A 329 0.99 -0.07 28.52
CA LEU A 329 1.99 -0.41 29.51
C LEU A 329 1.43 0.01 30.87
N LEU A 330 0.71 -0.90 31.52
CA LEU A 330 0.37 -0.80 32.93
C LEU A 330 1.69 -0.85 33.70
N LEU A 331 2.26 0.34 33.96
CA LEU A 331 3.31 0.53 34.94
C LEU A 331 2.71 0.22 36.33
N THR A 332 2.71 -1.05 36.72
CA THR A 332 2.50 -1.41 38.12
C THR A 332 3.76 -1.02 38.89
N CYS A 333 3.78 0.18 39.47
CA CYS A 333 4.77 0.51 40.50
C CYS A 333 4.54 -0.40 41.72
N PRO A 334 5.49 -1.24 42.14
CA PRO A 334 5.37 -1.91 43.42
C PRO A 334 5.53 -0.89 44.53
N PHE A 335 4.45 -0.64 45.27
CA PHE A 335 4.50 0.09 46.53
C PHE A 335 5.38 -0.69 47.51
N ASN A 336 6.61 -0.21 47.72
CA ASN A 336 7.46 -0.64 48.82
C ASN A 336 6.81 -0.29 50.16
N LEU A 337 6.15 -1.26 50.79
CA LEU A 337 5.74 -1.20 52.19
C LEU A 337 6.99 -1.35 53.08
N CYS A 338 7.68 -0.23 53.33
CA CYS A 338 8.58 -0.10 54.47
C CYS A 338 7.76 -0.11 55.77
N ARG A 339 7.46 -1.30 56.32
CA ARG A 339 7.03 -1.43 57.72
C ARG A 339 8.21 -1.13 58.64
N ARG A 340 8.25 0.11 59.17
CA ARG A 340 9.02 0.45 60.37
C ARG A 340 8.52 -0.39 61.54
N ARG A 341 9.37 -1.25 62.11
CA ARG A 341 9.21 -1.76 63.47
C ARG A 341 9.40 -0.60 64.44
N VAL A 342 8.40 -0.33 65.28
CA VAL A 342 8.54 0.49 66.47
C VAL A 342 8.25 -0.40 67.67
N ARG A 343 9.32 -0.63 68.44
CA ARG A 343 9.47 -1.14 69.81
C ARG A 343 8.87 -2.49 70.15
#